data_AF-A0A0V0QEU0-F1
#
_entry.id   AF-A0A0V0QEU0-F1
#
_cell.length_a   1.000
_cell.length_b   1.000
_cell.length_c   1.000
_cell.angle_alpha   90.00
_cell.angle_beta   90.00
_cell.angle_gamma   90.00
#
_symmetry.space_group_name_H-M   'P 1'
#
loop_
_entity.id
_entity.type
_entity.pdbx_description
1 polymer ?
#
loop_
_entity_poly.entity_id
_entity_poly.type
_entity_poly.pdbx_seq_one_letter_code
_entity_poly.pdbx_strand_id
1 'polypeptide(L)'
;MDNIQYFYKSQSYGSNNIWTKYSNNSEDDSISYNKVVDSLNNEKYDVKKHEAIKCFRKAVEPQIQEYRQQRFQQQIVNCDYCNQVITNSNKIHVDHNREHKTFNEIVQEFMKNQKLSYEDFQFILKYNADMGQENCIVNEEVVKNFQKYHKENAQLRLLHDYENLSLK
;
A
#
# COMPACT_ATOMS: atom_id res chain seq x y z
N MET A 1 25.72 -5.83 -2.92
CA MET A 1 25.46 -6.35 -1.57
C MET A 1 24.68 -5.27 -0.85
N ASP A 2 23.37 -5.44 -0.74
CA ASP A 2 22.48 -4.42 -0.20
C ASP A 2 22.51 -4.43 1.34
N ASN A 3 22.74 -3.26 1.93
CA ASN A 3 22.68 -3.08 3.38
C ASN A 3 21.22 -2.85 3.77
N ILE A 4 20.58 -3.86 4.36
CA ILE A 4 19.24 -3.72 4.92
C ILE A 4 19.39 -3.28 6.38
N GLN A 5 18.86 -2.11 6.72
CA GLN A 5 18.73 -1.68 8.12
C GLN A 5 17.39 -2.16 8.68
N TYR A 6 17.44 -2.94 9.75
CA TYR A 6 16.26 -3.46 10.47
C TYR A 6 16.03 -2.63 11.73
N PHE A 7 14.80 -2.14 11.91
CA PHE A 7 14.37 -1.49 13.16
C PHE A 7 13.43 -2.42 13.91
N TYR A 8 13.85 -2.88 15.10
CA TYR A 8 13.04 -3.72 15.99
C TYR A 8 12.29 -2.84 16.99
N LYS A 9 10.99 -3.09 17.17
CA LYS A 9 10.25 -2.60 18.33
C LYS A 9 10.06 -3.74 19.33
N SER A 10 10.47 -3.52 20.58
CA SER A 10 10.28 -4.48 21.66
C SER A 10 8.82 -4.53 22.15
N GLN A 11 8.33 -5.77 22.22
CA GLN A 11 7.28 -6.38 23.03
C GLN A 11 6.03 -5.58 23.41
N SER A 12 4.90 -5.98 22.80
CA SER A 12 3.71 -6.37 23.56
C SER A 12 3.07 -7.58 22.88
N TYR A 13 3.00 -8.71 23.59
CA TYR A 13 2.30 -9.96 23.27
C TYR A 13 2.19 -10.35 21.77
N GLY A 14 3.14 -11.19 21.34
CA GLY A 14 2.91 -12.17 20.27
C GLY A 14 3.20 -11.77 18.81
N SER A 15 3.43 -10.50 18.50
CA SER A 15 3.71 -10.05 17.13
C SER A 15 5.00 -9.22 17.01
N ASN A 16 5.92 -9.62 16.13
CA ASN A 16 7.09 -8.82 15.78
C ASN A 16 6.76 -7.98 14.53
N ASN A 17 6.50 -6.69 14.71
CA ASN A 17 6.39 -5.77 13.58
C ASN A 17 7.81 -5.40 13.11
N ILE A 18 8.16 -5.72 11.85
CA ILE A 18 9.46 -5.36 11.26
C ILE A 18 9.22 -4.36 10.13
N TRP A 19 9.85 -3.18 10.26
CA TRP A 19 9.94 -2.21 9.19
C TRP A 19 11.26 -2.42 8.44
N THR A 20 11.17 -2.62 7.13
CA THR A 20 12.34 -2.74 6.25
C THR A 20 12.54 -1.42 5.52
N LYS A 21 13.69 -0.75 5.74
CA LYS A 21 14.15 0.37 4.93
C LYS A 21 15.24 -0.13 4.00
N TYR A 22 15.06 0.01 2.69
CA TYR A 22 16.10 -0.29 1.71
C TYR A 22 17.08 0.89 1.69
N SER A 23 18.37 0.64 1.94
CA SER A 23 19.37 1.73 2.07
C SER A 23 20.09 2.08 0.76
N ASN A 24 19.49 1.84 -0.40
CA ASN A 24 20.09 2.21 -1.69
C ASN A 24 19.02 2.92 -2.54
N ASN A 25 19.30 4.18 -2.87
CA ASN A 25 18.50 5.18 -3.58
C ASN A 25 17.47 5.95 -2.72
N SER A 26 17.82 7.20 -2.45
CA SER A 26 17.09 8.21 -1.69
C SER A 26 15.84 8.77 -2.38
N GLU A 27 15.14 7.99 -3.20
CA GLU A 27 14.00 8.49 -4.00
C GLU A 27 12.74 7.62 -4.04
N ASP A 28 12.72 6.40 -3.49
CA ASP A 28 11.54 5.54 -3.66
C ASP A 28 11.14 4.80 -2.37
N ASP A 29 10.35 5.48 -1.54
CA ASP A 29 9.52 4.84 -0.51
C ASP A 29 8.34 5.79 -0.19
N SER A 30 7.52 6.10 -1.20
CA SER A 30 6.34 6.98 -1.04
C SER A 30 5.10 6.26 -0.50
N ILE A 31 5.27 5.02 -0.03
CA ILE A 31 4.20 4.11 0.39
C ILE A 31 4.63 3.38 1.67
N SER A 32 3.84 3.46 2.74
CA SER A 32 4.13 2.75 3.99
C SER A 32 3.07 1.71 4.31
N TYR A 33 3.52 0.50 4.63
CA TYR A 33 2.64 -0.59 5.03
C TYR A 33 3.17 -1.28 6.29
N ASN A 34 2.24 -1.68 7.16
CA ASN A 34 2.53 -2.61 8.25
C ASN A 34 2.95 -3.96 7.66
N LYS A 35 4.24 -4.30 7.73
CA LYS A 35 4.72 -5.68 7.57
C LYS A 35 4.57 -6.40 8.91
N VAL A 36 3.53 -7.20 9.03
CA VAL A 36 3.42 -8.20 10.10
C VAL A 36 4.46 -9.27 9.81
N VAL A 37 5.49 -9.39 10.64
CA VAL A 37 6.38 -10.55 10.65
C VAL A 37 6.01 -11.39 11.86
N ASP A 38 4.85 -12.04 11.77
CA ASP A 38 4.44 -12.96 12.81
C ASP A 38 5.23 -14.25 12.64
N SER A 39 6.05 -14.49 13.66
CA SER A 39 6.73 -15.72 13.96
C SER A 39 5.82 -16.92 13.74
N LEU A 40 6.06 -17.67 12.66
CA LEU A 40 6.00 -19.12 12.43
C LEU A 40 5.00 -20.03 13.18
N ASN A 41 4.10 -19.56 14.04
CA ASN A 41 3.47 -20.42 15.05
C ASN A 41 2.03 -20.08 15.45
N ASN A 42 1.26 -19.23 14.76
CA ASN A 42 -0.18 -19.12 15.04
C ASN A 42 -1.02 -18.96 13.75
N GLU A 43 -1.93 -19.91 13.57
CA GLU A 43 -3.19 -19.88 12.79
C GLU A 43 -3.15 -19.22 11.40
N LYS A 44 -3.10 -20.06 10.35
CA LYS A 44 -3.48 -19.75 8.94
C LYS A 44 -3.04 -18.36 8.47
N TYR A 45 -1.74 -18.18 8.27
CA TYR A 45 -1.28 -17.15 7.33
C TYR A 45 -1.83 -17.47 5.95
N ASP A 46 -2.90 -16.79 5.56
CA ASP A 46 -3.52 -16.95 4.25
C ASP A 46 -2.64 -16.26 3.20
N VAL A 47 -1.67 -17.03 2.69
CA VAL A 47 -0.74 -16.59 1.65
C VAL A 47 -1.50 -16.01 0.45
N LYS A 48 -2.64 -16.61 0.07
CA LYS A 48 -3.47 -16.15 -1.05
C LYS A 48 -4.03 -14.76 -0.77
N LYS A 49 -4.55 -14.53 0.43
CA LYS A 49 -5.00 -13.20 0.86
C LYS A 49 -3.88 -12.18 0.78
N HIS A 50 -2.72 -12.48 1.34
CA HIS A 50 -1.59 -11.54 1.36
C HIS A 50 -1.12 -11.16 -0.05
N GLU A 51 -0.97 -12.15 -0.92
CA GLU A 51 -0.56 -11.94 -2.31
C GLU A 51 -1.64 -11.19 -3.10
N ALA A 52 -2.93 -11.47 -2.88
CA ALA A 52 -4.01 -10.71 -3.50
C ALA A 52 -3.99 -9.24 -3.08
N ILE A 53 -3.83 -8.95 -1.78
CA ILE A 53 -3.73 -7.57 -1.28
C ILE A 53 -2.55 -6.84 -1.93
N LYS A 54 -1.37 -7.46 -2.02
CA LYS A 54 -0.21 -6.87 -2.70
C LYS A 54 -0.51 -6.57 -4.18
N CYS A 55 -1.08 -7.53 -4.90
CA CYS A 55 -1.41 -7.37 -6.31
C CYS A 55 -2.42 -6.24 -6.52
N PHE A 56 -3.44 -6.14 -5.68
CA PHE A 56 -4.42 -5.04 -5.74
C PHE A 56 -3.79 -3.68 -5.41
N ARG A 57 -2.89 -3.61 -4.42
CA ARG A 57 -2.15 -2.36 -4.12
C ARG A 57 -1.35 -1.91 -5.33
N LYS A 58 -0.66 -2.85 -5.97
CA LYS A 58 0.12 -2.60 -7.18
C LYS A 58 -0.75 -2.12 -8.34
N ALA A 59 -1.90 -2.76 -8.53
CA ALA A 59 -2.84 -2.41 -9.59
C ALA A 59 -3.28 -0.93 -9.54
N VAL A 60 -3.40 -0.35 -8.34
CA VAL A 60 -3.85 1.05 -8.16
C VAL A 60 -2.71 2.04 -7.93
N GLU A 61 -1.46 1.57 -7.94
CA GLU A 61 -0.29 2.44 -7.82
C GLU A 61 -0.27 3.58 -8.86
N PRO A 62 -0.59 3.36 -10.16
CA PRO A 62 -0.68 4.46 -11.12
C PRO A 62 -1.70 5.53 -10.74
N GLN A 63 -2.84 5.14 -10.15
CA GLN A 63 -3.90 6.07 -9.72
C GLN A 63 -3.45 6.89 -8.50
N ILE A 64 -2.69 6.27 -7.60
CA ILE A 64 -2.10 6.94 -6.43
C ILE A 64 -1.03 7.95 -6.88
N GLN A 65 -0.16 7.57 -7.83
CA GLN A 65 0.85 8.47 -8.38
C GLN A 65 0.20 9.63 -9.16
N GLU A 66 -0.84 9.37 -9.94
CA GLU A 66 -1.62 10.41 -10.62
C GLU A 66 -2.21 11.41 -9.61
N TYR A 67 -2.83 10.92 -8.54
CA TYR A 67 -3.37 11.76 -7.47
C TYR A 67 -2.28 12.63 -6.83
N ARG A 68 -1.11 12.05 -6.52
CA ARG A 68 0.05 12.77 -5.97
C ARG A 68 0.49 13.90 -6.89
N GLN A 69 0.65 13.61 -8.18
CA GLN A 69 1.11 14.58 -9.18
C GLN A 69 0.13 15.73 -9.36
N GLN A 70 -1.17 15.44 -9.48
CA GLN A 70 -2.22 16.45 -9.66
C GLN A 70 -2.27 17.44 -8.49
N ARG A 71 -2.13 16.94 -7.26
CA ARG A 71 -2.15 17.80 -6.07
C ARG A 71 -0.89 18.65 -5.96
N PHE A 72 0.26 18.15 -6.37
CA PHE A 72 1.52 18.90 -6.30
C PHE A 72 1.63 20.01 -7.36
N GLN A 73 0.90 19.91 -8.48
CA GLN A 73 0.82 21.01 -9.45
C GLN A 73 0.24 22.32 -8.85
N GLN A 74 -0.44 22.24 -7.69
CA GLN A 74 -1.11 23.38 -7.05
C GLN A 74 -0.17 24.31 -6.23
N GLN A 75 1.16 24.13 -6.32
CA GLN A 75 2.26 24.92 -5.69
C GLN A 75 2.30 24.95 -4.15
N ILE A 76 1.16 24.96 -3.47
CA ILE A 76 1.05 24.86 -2.01
C ILE A 76 0.17 23.65 -1.70
N VAL A 77 0.77 22.61 -1.14
CA VAL A 77 0.07 21.41 -0.70
C VAL A 77 0.00 21.42 0.81
N ASN A 78 -1.18 21.21 1.38
CA ASN A 78 -1.33 21.01 2.82
C ASN A 78 -1.53 19.52 3.11
N CYS A 79 -1.01 19.07 4.26
CA CYS A 79 -1.35 17.77 4.82
C CYS A 79 -2.83 17.77 5.19
N ASP A 80 -3.60 16.82 4.66
CA ASP A 80 -5.04 16.72 4.90
C ASP A 80 -5.37 16.35 6.36
N TYR A 81 -4.38 15.89 7.14
CA TYR A 81 -4.55 15.54 8.55
C TYR A 81 -4.17 16.67 9.52
N CYS A 82 -2.97 17.24 9.39
CA CYS A 82 -2.47 18.27 10.33
C CYS A 82 -2.54 19.70 9.79
N ASN A 83 -3.05 19.91 8.56
CA ASN A 83 -3.12 21.19 7.86
C ASN A 83 -1.77 21.92 7.66
N GLN A 84 -0.63 21.26 7.96
CA GLN A 84 0.68 21.85 7.73
C GLN A 84 1.03 21.87 6.24
N VAL A 85 1.69 22.93 5.81
CA VAL A 85 2.18 23.07 4.44
C VAL A 85 3.30 22.07 4.20
N ILE A 86 3.16 21.28 3.15
CA ILE A 86 4.18 20.36 2.64
C ILE A 86 4.90 21.04 1.48
N THR A 87 6.11 21.52 1.76
CA THR A 87 6.93 22.27 0.79
C THR A 87 7.82 21.38 -0.07
N ASN A 88 7.93 20.09 0.26
CA ASN A 88 8.78 19.13 -0.43
C ASN A 88 7.96 17.89 -0.83
N SER A 89 7.91 17.60 -2.13
CA SER A 89 7.21 16.45 -2.69
C SER A 89 7.68 15.11 -2.11
N ASN A 90 8.94 15.01 -1.67
CA ASN A 90 9.52 13.80 -1.10
C ASN A 90 9.05 13.51 0.33
N LYS A 91 8.39 14.47 0.97
CA LYS A 91 7.81 14.33 2.32
C LYS A 91 6.32 14.01 2.29
N ILE A 92 5.77 13.75 1.10
CA ILE A 92 4.36 13.46 0.88
C ILE A 92 4.16 11.95 0.76
N HIS A 93 3.19 11.45 1.52
CA HIS A 93 2.60 10.13 1.31
C HIS A 93 1.16 10.28 0.87
N VAL A 94 0.71 9.35 0.03
CA VAL A 94 -0.70 9.22 -0.31
C VAL A 94 -1.24 7.99 0.41
N ASP A 95 -2.32 8.18 1.15
CA ASP A 95 -2.99 7.11 1.88
C ASP A 95 -4.48 7.08 1.52
N HIS A 96 -5.12 5.95 1.81
CA HIS A 96 -6.58 5.86 1.82
C HIS A 96 -7.12 6.55 3.07
N ASN A 97 -8.13 7.41 2.90
CA ASN A 97 -8.77 8.06 4.02
C ASN A 97 -9.53 7.04 4.88
N ARG A 98 -8.96 6.71 6.04
CA ARG A 98 -9.50 5.73 6.98
C ARG A 98 -10.83 6.14 7.59
N GLU A 99 -11.19 7.43 7.57
CA GLU A 99 -12.51 7.89 8.00
C GLU A 99 -13.61 7.50 6.99
N HIS A 100 -13.23 7.24 5.74
CA HIS A 100 -14.13 6.72 4.72
C HIS A 100 -14.04 5.20 4.65
N LYS A 101 -12.92 4.69 4.11
CA LYS A 101 -12.63 3.26 3.98
C LYS A 101 -11.13 3.05 3.91
N THR A 102 -10.64 2.08 4.67
CA THR A 102 -9.29 1.55 4.52
C THR A 102 -9.15 0.79 3.20
N PHE A 103 -7.92 0.66 2.70
CA PHE A 103 -7.65 -0.16 1.51
C PHE A 103 -8.19 -1.59 1.62
N ASN A 104 -8.06 -2.21 2.81
CA ASN A 104 -8.52 -3.58 3.03
C ASN A 104 -10.05 -3.67 2.93
N GLU A 105 -10.79 -2.70 3.47
CA GLU A 105 -12.25 -2.65 3.34
C GLU A 105 -12.66 -2.46 1.88
N ILE A 106 -11.97 -1.60 1.13
CA ILE A 106 -12.21 -1.41 -0.31
C ILE A 106 -12.04 -2.73 -1.07
N VAL A 107 -10.95 -3.48 -0.81
CA VAL A 107 -10.73 -4.78 -1.44
C VAL A 107 -11.81 -5.79 -1.05
N GLN A 108 -12.16 -5.87 0.24
CA GLN A 108 -13.17 -6.81 0.73
C GLN A 108 -14.55 -6.55 0.12
N GLU A 109 -14.97 -5.29 0.04
CA GLU A 109 -16.23 -4.92 -0.60
C GLU A 109 -16.22 -5.21 -2.10
N PHE A 110 -15.12 -4.89 -2.80
CA PHE A 110 -14.98 -5.23 -4.21
C PHE A 110 -15.13 -6.74 -4.43
N MET A 111 -14.41 -7.55 -3.66
CA MET A 111 -14.48 -9.00 -3.74
C MET A 111 -15.89 -9.52 -3.46
N LYS A 112 -16.57 -8.98 -2.44
CA LYS A 112 -17.95 -9.32 -2.13
C LYS A 112 -18.89 -8.99 -3.30
N ASN A 113 -18.75 -7.81 -3.91
CA ASN A 113 -19.58 -7.37 -5.03
C ASN A 113 -19.36 -8.22 -6.29
N GLN A 114 -18.13 -8.66 -6.52
CA GLN A 114 -17.76 -9.54 -7.63
C GLN A 114 -17.97 -11.03 -7.32
N LYS A 115 -18.44 -11.38 -6.11
CA LYS A 115 -18.58 -12.77 -5.61
C LYS A 115 -17.27 -13.56 -5.72
N LEU A 116 -16.15 -12.92 -5.43
CA LEU A 116 -14.81 -13.49 -5.44
C LEU A 116 -14.36 -13.85 -4.01
N SER A 117 -13.55 -14.89 -3.93
CA SER A 117 -12.79 -15.31 -2.75
C SER A 117 -11.29 -15.24 -3.05
N TYR A 118 -10.43 -15.28 -2.02
CA TYR A 118 -8.98 -15.24 -2.23
C TYR A 118 -8.45 -16.49 -2.96
N GLU A 119 -9.18 -17.61 -2.89
CA GLU A 119 -8.83 -18.86 -3.55
C GLU A 119 -9.04 -18.81 -5.07
N ASP A 120 -9.87 -17.88 -5.56
CA ASP A 120 -10.15 -17.72 -6.99
C ASP A 120 -8.99 -17.08 -7.75
N PHE A 121 -7.99 -16.55 -7.05
CA PHE A 121 -6.85 -15.87 -7.67
C PHE A 121 -5.71 -16.83 -8.01
N GLN A 122 -5.30 -16.77 -9.27
CA GLN A 122 -4.02 -17.28 -9.74
C GLN A 122 -3.03 -16.10 -9.84
N PHE A 123 -1.79 -16.36 -9.45
CA PHE A 123 -0.71 -15.38 -9.46
C PHE A 123 0.38 -15.79 -10.42
N ILE A 124 0.96 -14.82 -11.12
CA ILE A 124 2.13 -14.99 -11.97
C ILE A 124 3.20 -13.99 -11.57
N LEU A 125 4.46 -14.39 -11.69
CA LEU A 125 5.59 -13.48 -11.60
C LEU A 125 5.74 -12.75 -12.93
N LYS A 126 5.60 -11.42 -12.92
CA LYS A 126 5.95 -10.56 -14.04
C LYS A 126 7.28 -9.87 -13.74
N TYR A 127 8.13 -9.75 -14.76
CA TYR A 127 9.35 -8.96 -14.65
C TYR A 127 9.03 -7.50 -14.93
N ASN A 128 9.39 -6.65 -13.99
CA ASN A 128 9.35 -5.20 -14.07
C ASN A 128 10.80 -4.70 -14.13
N ALA A 129 11.16 -3.94 -15.17
CA ALA A 129 12.54 -3.48 -15.37
C ALA A 129 13.05 -2.63 -14.21
N ASP A 130 12.16 -1.91 -13.52
CA ASP A 130 12.50 -0.96 -12.46
C ASP A 130 12.44 -1.61 -11.05
N MET A 131 11.64 -2.66 -10.88
CA MET A 131 11.32 -3.24 -9.55
C MET A 131 11.63 -4.74 -9.42
N GLY A 132 12.14 -5.39 -10.47
CA GLY A 132 12.47 -6.82 -10.47
C GLY A 132 11.25 -7.72 -10.70
N GLN A 133 11.19 -8.87 -10.01
CA GLN A 133 10.07 -9.81 -10.15
C GLN A 133 8.94 -9.46 -9.19
N GLU A 134 7.73 -9.30 -9.70
CA GLU A 134 6.54 -8.97 -8.93
C GLU A 134 5.40 -9.97 -9.18
N ASN A 135 4.69 -10.37 -8.13
CA ASN A 135 3.47 -11.15 -8.28
C ASN A 135 2.33 -10.28 -8.82
N CYS A 136 1.60 -10.81 -9.78
CA CYS A 136 0.43 -10.18 -10.40
C CYS A 136 -0.73 -11.19 -10.47
N ILE A 137 -1.96 -10.71 -10.31
CA ILE A 137 -3.16 -11.51 -10.60
C ILE A 137 -3.20 -11.80 -12.10
N VAL A 138 -3.38 -13.07 -12.47
CA VAL A 138 -3.44 -13.52 -13.88
C VAL A 138 -4.64 -12.92 -14.60
N ASN A 139 -5.79 -12.86 -13.92
CA ASN A 139 -7.01 -12.34 -14.50
C ASN A 139 -6.96 -10.81 -14.62
N GLU A 140 -6.61 -10.31 -15.80
CA GLU A 140 -6.52 -8.88 -16.09
C GLU A 140 -7.86 -8.16 -16.02
N GLU A 141 -8.97 -8.86 -16.25
CA GLU A 141 -10.32 -8.29 -16.14
C GLU A 141 -10.63 -7.94 -14.68
N VAL A 142 -10.30 -8.82 -13.74
CA VAL A 142 -10.44 -8.55 -12.30
C VAL A 142 -9.61 -7.32 -11.91
N VAL A 143 -8.38 -7.22 -12.40
CA VAL A 143 -7.49 -6.07 -12.12
C VAL A 143 -8.09 -4.76 -12.65
N LYS A 144 -8.56 -4.74 -13.91
CA LYS A 144 -9.21 -3.58 -14.51
C LYS A 144 -10.49 -3.18 -13.78
N ASN A 145 -11.30 -4.15 -13.40
CA ASN A 145 -12.52 -3.92 -12.63
C ASN A 145 -12.22 -3.37 -11.24
N PHE A 146 -11.16 -3.85 -10.59
CA PHE A 146 -10.71 -3.30 -9.32
C PHE A 146 -10.21 -1.87 -9.46
N GLN A 147 -9.41 -1.56 -10.48
CA GLN A 147 -8.96 -0.19 -10.76
C GLN A 147 -10.14 0.76 -10.95
N LYS A 148 -11.17 0.34 -11.70
CA LYS A 148 -12.39 1.13 -11.87
C LYS A 148 -13.12 1.33 -10.54
N TYR A 149 -13.31 0.25 -9.79
CA TYR A 149 -13.97 0.29 -8.48
C TYR A 149 -13.23 1.21 -7.50
N HIS A 150 -11.89 1.10 -7.42
CA HIS A 150 -11.06 1.96 -6.58
C HIS A 150 -11.22 3.43 -6.96
N LYS A 151 -11.17 3.78 -8.25
CA LYS A 151 -11.37 5.16 -8.70
C LYS A 151 -12.72 5.75 -8.27
N GLU A 152 -13.77 4.93 -8.19
CA GLU A 152 -15.12 5.34 -7.81
C GLU A 152 -15.34 5.36 -6.28
N ASN A 153 -14.60 4.56 -5.52
CA ASN A 153 -14.90 4.29 -4.10
C ASN A 153 -13.77 4.65 -3.13
N ALA A 154 -12.54 4.86 -3.61
CA ALA A 154 -11.42 5.25 -2.77
C ALA A 154 -11.40 6.77 -2.59
N GLN A 155 -11.28 7.19 -1.33
CA GLN A 155 -10.92 8.57 -1.02
C GLN A 155 -9.45 8.59 -0.63
N LEU A 156 -8.63 9.25 -1.45
CA LEU A 156 -7.20 9.42 -1.18
C LEU A 156 -6.96 10.73 -0.43
N ARG A 157 -5.95 10.73 0.44
CA ARG A 157 -5.50 11.89 1.21
C ARG A 157 -3.99 12.03 1.15
N LEU A 158 -3.51 13.26 1.27
CA LEU A 158 -2.10 13.60 1.38
C LEU A 158 -1.71 13.72 2.84
N LEU A 159 -0.65 13.01 3.19
CA LEU A 159 -0.07 13.03 4.51
C LEU A 159 1.39 13.47 4.43
N HIS A 160 1.86 14.11 5.49
CA HIS A 160 3.29 14.29 5.70
C HIS A 160 3.92 12.95 6.14
N ASP A 161 5.17 12.68 5.76
CA ASP A 161 5.92 11.45 6.08
C ASP A 161 5.90 11.02 7.55
N TYR A 162 6.01 11.96 8.48
CA TYR A 162 5.96 11.69 9.90
C TYR A 162 4.55 11.40 10.42
N GLU A 163 3.49 11.88 9.75
CA GLU A 163 2.09 11.62 10.17
C GLU A 163 1.60 10.25 9.73
N ASN A 164 2.15 9.73 8.64
CA ASN A 164 1.83 8.41 8.14
C ASN A 164 2.20 7.29 9.14
N LEU A 165 3.08 7.56 10.12
CA LEU A 165 3.40 6.65 11.22
C LEU A 165 2.61 6.90 12.52
N SER A 166 1.88 8.01 12.60
CA SER A 166 1.13 8.46 13.80
C SER A 166 -0.30 7.92 13.86
N LEU A 167 -0.85 7.56 12.71
CA LEU A 167 -2.27 7.19 12.55
C LEU A 167 -2.48 5.73 12.98
N LYS A 168 -2.88 5.56 14.25
CA LYS A 168 -3.40 4.30 14.81
C LYS A 168 -4.79 4.01 14.27
#